data_AF-A0A1G9PCT3-F1
#
_entry.id   AF-A0A1G9PCT3-F1
#
_cell.length_a   1.000
_cell.length_b   1.000
_cell.length_c   1.000
_cell.angle_alpha   90.00
_cell.angle_beta   90.00
_cell.angle_gamma   90.00
#
_symmetry.space_group_name_H-M   'P 1'
#
loop_
_entity.id
_entity.type
_entity.pdbx_description
1 polymer ?
#
loop_
_entity_poly.entity_id
_entity_poly.type
_entity_poly.pdbx_seq_one_letter_code
_entity_poly.pdbx_strand_id
1 'polypeptide(L)'
;MHPVQSFKWTEKGYITEAPPWCSVDLRDGNLALIVPMSLGEKLEYFQLLLQVGFKEIEVGFPASSETEFVSIRRLIEENLIPDDVTIQVLTQSREHIIKKTFEALQGANKEVVHLYNSTSVAQRKRSGVCYS
;
A
#
# COMPACT_ATOMS: atom_id res chain seq x y z
N MET A 1 -6.38 1.69 29.50
CA MET A 1 -7.81 1.36 29.34
C MET A 1 -7.90 -0.05 28.79
N HIS A 2 -8.57 -0.98 29.46
CA HIS A 2 -8.74 -2.33 28.92
C HIS A 2 -9.81 -2.30 27.81
N PRO A 3 -9.70 -3.15 26.77
CA PRO A 3 -10.75 -3.30 25.78
C PRO A 3 -12.08 -3.65 26.47
N VAL A 4 -13.14 -2.93 26.13
CA VAL A 4 -14.50 -3.23 26.59
C VAL A 4 -15.28 -3.89 25.47
N GLN A 5 -16.16 -4.81 25.83
CA GLN A 5 -17.02 -5.50 24.87
C GLN A 5 -18.00 -4.50 24.24
N SER A 6 -18.11 -4.53 22.90
CA SER A 6 -19.02 -3.67 22.13
C SER A 6 -19.59 -4.43 20.95
N PHE A 7 -20.91 -4.37 20.79
CA PHE A 7 -21.65 -5.00 19.69
C PHE A 7 -22.40 -3.99 18.81
N LYS A 8 -22.11 -2.69 18.93
CA LYS A 8 -22.85 -1.63 18.21
C LYS A 8 -22.94 -1.83 16.69
N TRP A 9 -22.02 -2.59 16.09
CA TRP A 9 -22.09 -2.93 14.68
C TRP A 9 -23.31 -3.80 14.31
N THR A 10 -23.84 -4.61 15.24
CA THR A 10 -25.05 -5.43 15.03
C THR A 10 -26.34 -4.63 15.10
N GLU A 11 -26.30 -3.42 15.66
CA GLU A 11 -27.46 -2.51 15.75
C GLU A 11 -27.69 -1.77 14.43
N LYS A 12 -26.70 -1.73 13.52
CA LYS A 12 -26.84 -1.13 12.20
C LYS A 12 -27.52 -2.11 11.25
N GLY A 13 -28.72 -1.75 10.78
CA GLY A 13 -29.47 -2.57 9.81
C GLY A 13 -28.91 -2.57 8.39
N TYR A 14 -28.17 -1.53 7.99
CA TYR A 14 -27.56 -1.40 6.66
C TYR A 14 -26.48 -0.30 6.64
N ILE A 15 -25.65 -0.29 5.59
CA ILE A 15 -24.63 0.73 5.33
C ILE A 15 -25.28 1.91 4.59
N THR A 16 -24.99 3.14 5.00
CA THR A 16 -25.62 4.36 4.44
C THR A 16 -24.71 5.17 3.53
N GLU A 17 -23.40 4.98 3.62
CA GLU A 17 -22.39 5.77 2.93
C GLU A 17 -21.27 4.85 2.45
N ALA A 18 -20.66 5.19 1.32
CA ALA A 18 -19.48 4.47 0.85
C ALA A 18 -18.30 4.73 1.80
N PRO A 19 -17.51 3.70 2.17
CA PRO A 19 -16.27 3.93 2.89
C PRO A 19 -15.23 4.60 1.96
N PRO A 20 -14.16 5.18 2.52
CA PRO A 20 -12.96 5.44 1.74
C PRO A 20 -12.42 4.12 1.18
N TRP A 21 -12.04 4.13 -0.09
CA TRP A 21 -11.53 2.96 -0.80
C TRP A 21 -10.05 3.15 -1.11
N CYS A 22 -9.25 2.13 -0.79
CA CYS A 22 -7.86 2.02 -1.20
C CYS A 22 -7.72 0.80 -2.10
N SER A 23 -7.31 1.01 -3.36
CA SER A 23 -6.97 -0.08 -4.28
C SER A 23 -5.55 -0.57 -3.99
N VAL A 24 -5.34 -1.88 -3.91
CA VAL A 24 -4.02 -2.50 -3.67
C VAL A 24 -3.56 -3.37 -4.84
N ASP A 25 -4.24 -3.24 -5.98
CA ASP A 25 -4.07 -4.09 -7.16
C ASP A 25 -2.64 -4.02 -7.72
N LEU A 26 -2.00 -2.84 -7.69
CA LEU A 26 -0.64 -2.65 -8.20
C LEU A 26 0.47 -3.25 -7.30
N ARG A 27 0.13 -3.61 -6.06
CA ARG A 27 1.06 -4.23 -5.09
C ARG A 27 0.63 -5.65 -4.72
N ASP A 28 -0.46 -5.80 -3.97
CA ASP A 28 -0.93 -7.10 -3.48
C ASP A 28 -1.50 -7.95 -4.62
N GLY A 29 -2.28 -7.32 -5.51
CA GLY A 29 -2.79 -7.97 -6.72
C GLY A 29 -1.68 -8.41 -7.65
N ASN A 30 -0.75 -7.51 -7.97
CA ASN A 30 0.38 -7.79 -8.85
C ASN A 30 1.28 -8.93 -8.33
N LEU A 31 1.50 -9.00 -7.00
CA LEU A 31 2.28 -10.07 -6.38
C LEU A 31 1.61 -11.46 -6.51
N ALA A 32 0.29 -11.50 -6.66
CA ALA A 32 -0.47 -12.74 -6.80
C ALA A 32 -0.52 -13.29 -8.24
N LEU A 33 -0.04 -12.53 -9.23
CA LEU A 33 -0.02 -12.97 -10.63
C LEU A 33 1.09 -13.99 -10.90
N ILE A 34 0.81 -14.95 -11.79
CA ILE A 34 1.83 -15.89 -12.30
C ILE A 34 2.93 -15.12 -13.06
N VAL A 35 2.50 -14.18 -13.89
CA VAL A 35 3.38 -13.24 -14.60
C VAL A 35 3.07 -11.85 -14.06
N PRO A 36 4.00 -11.23 -13.31
CA PRO A 36 3.80 -9.87 -12.82
C PRO A 36 3.63 -8.87 -13.96
N MET A 37 2.87 -7.82 -13.71
CA MET A 37 2.71 -6.70 -14.63
C MET A 37 4.07 -6.08 -14.96
N SER A 38 4.26 -5.80 -16.25
CA SER A 38 5.31 -4.91 -16.73
C SER A 38 5.07 -3.47 -16.27
N LEU A 39 6.09 -2.61 -16.42
CA LEU A 39 5.98 -1.18 -16.12
C LEU A 39 4.82 -0.52 -16.90
N GLY A 40 4.65 -0.87 -18.18
CA GLY A 40 3.58 -0.33 -19.02
C GLY A 40 2.20 -0.73 -18.51
N GLU A 41 2.00 -2.03 -18.23
CA GLU A 41 0.74 -2.55 -17.69
C GLU A 41 0.40 -1.92 -16.33
N LYS A 42 1.40 -1.68 -15.47
CA LYS A 42 1.17 -0.96 -14.20
C LYS A 42 0.67 0.46 -14.41
N LEU A 43 1.25 1.19 -15.36
CA LEU A 43 0.81 2.56 -15.66
C LEU A 43 -0.58 2.59 -16.25
N GLU A 44 -0.89 1.69 -17.19
CA GLU A 44 -2.22 1.54 -17.77
C GLU A 44 -3.26 1.19 -16.70
N TYR A 45 -2.93 0.28 -15.79
CA TYR A 45 -3.81 -0.12 -14.71
C TYR A 45 -3.99 1.01 -13.68
N PHE A 46 -2.94 1.78 -13.38
CA PHE A 46 -3.06 2.98 -12.55
C PHE A 46 -4.05 3.98 -13.16
N GLN A 47 -3.97 4.23 -14.47
CA GLN A 47 -4.92 5.10 -15.17
C GLN A 47 -6.36 4.56 -15.12
N LEU A 48 -6.54 3.24 -15.22
CA LEU A 48 -7.85 2.61 -15.05
C LEU A 48 -8.41 2.87 -13.64
N LEU A 49 -7.60 2.72 -12.58
CA LEU A 49 -8.03 2.98 -11.21
C LEU A 49 -8.44 4.45 -11.00
N LEU A 50 -7.72 5.38 -11.63
CA LEU A 50 -8.10 6.79 -11.65
C LEU A 50 -9.45 7.02 -12.34
N GLN A 51 -9.69 6.38 -13.49
CA GLN A 51 -10.96 6.47 -14.23
C GLN A 51 -12.14 5.91 -13.43
N VAL A 52 -11.91 4.85 -12.65
CA VAL A 52 -12.93 4.30 -11.73
C VAL A 52 -13.23 5.26 -10.57
N GLY A 53 -12.26 6.10 -10.19
CA GLY A 53 -12.43 7.14 -9.17
C GLY A 53 -11.76 6.84 -7.83
N PHE A 54 -10.82 5.90 -7.76
CA PHE A 54 -10.04 5.66 -6.53
C PHE A 54 -9.22 6.91 -6.14
N LYS A 55 -9.20 7.21 -4.84
CA LYS A 55 -8.46 8.33 -4.26
C LYS A 55 -7.27 7.91 -3.42
N GLU A 56 -7.22 6.63 -3.04
CA GLU A 56 -6.06 6.00 -2.41
C GLU A 56 -5.68 4.76 -3.22
N ILE A 57 -4.41 4.67 -3.62
CA ILE A 57 -3.91 3.57 -4.45
C ILE A 57 -2.54 3.11 -3.94
N GLU A 58 -2.41 1.86 -3.52
CA GLU A 58 -1.13 1.25 -3.16
C GLU A 58 -0.37 0.83 -4.43
N VAL A 59 0.64 1.63 -4.79
CA VAL A 59 1.34 1.57 -6.08
C VAL A 59 2.55 0.63 -6.10
N GLY A 60 2.97 0.12 -4.93
CA GLY A 60 4.04 -0.87 -4.89
C GLY A 60 4.76 -1.04 -3.55
N PHE A 61 5.81 -1.86 -3.59
CA PHE A 61 6.79 -2.01 -2.52
C PHE A 61 8.20 -1.66 -3.08
N PRO A 62 8.62 -0.38 -3.01
CA PRO A 62 9.80 0.13 -3.73
C PRO A 62 11.12 -0.57 -3.36
N ALA A 63 11.25 -1.03 -2.12
CA ALA A 63 12.45 -1.71 -1.67
C ALA A 63 12.50 -3.21 -2.03
N SER A 64 11.43 -3.76 -2.62
CA SER A 64 11.35 -5.19 -2.96
C SER A 64 12.00 -5.54 -4.30
N SER A 65 12.00 -4.61 -5.27
CA SER A 65 12.68 -4.79 -6.56
C SER A 65 12.93 -3.45 -7.25
N GLU A 66 13.83 -3.44 -8.23
CA GLU A 66 14.12 -2.24 -9.02
C GLU A 66 12.92 -1.81 -9.89
N THR A 67 12.17 -2.78 -10.43
CA THR A 67 10.96 -2.50 -11.22
C THR A 67 9.91 -1.74 -10.41
N GLU A 68 9.71 -2.11 -9.13
CA GLU A 68 8.80 -1.40 -8.23
C GLU A 68 9.27 0.03 -7.97
N PHE A 69 10.57 0.20 -7.68
CA PHE A 69 11.17 1.51 -7.47
C PHE A 69 10.97 2.42 -8.69
N VAL A 70 11.34 1.95 -9.88
CA VAL A 70 11.22 2.70 -11.14
C VAL A 70 9.76 3.02 -11.47
N SER A 71 8.83 2.10 -11.20
CA SER A 71 7.40 2.36 -11.41
C SER A 71 6.90 3.53 -10.57
N ILE A 72 7.29 3.59 -9.30
CA ILE A 72 6.91 4.69 -8.39
C ILE A 72 7.59 5.99 -8.79
N ARG A 73 8.89 5.96 -9.12
CA ARG A 73 9.60 7.14 -9.63
C ARG A 73 8.93 7.72 -10.86
N ARG A 74 8.55 6.86 -11.80
CA ARG A 74 7.89 7.27 -13.04
C ARG A 74 6.55 7.97 -12.79
N LEU A 75 5.73 7.45 -11.88
CA LEU A 75 4.46 8.11 -11.51
C LEU A 75 4.68 9.54 -10.98
N ILE A 76 5.72 9.73 -10.17
CA ILE A 76 6.05 11.03 -9.56
C ILE A 76 6.70 11.97 -10.57
N GLU A 77 7.75 11.52 -11.25
CA GLU A 77 8.58 12.34 -12.15
C GLU A 77 7.84 12.76 -13.43
N GLU A 78 6.94 11.91 -13.94
CA GLU A 78 6.07 12.24 -15.08
C GLU A 78 4.76 12.95 -14.64
N ASN A 79 4.62 13.30 -13.34
CA ASN A 79 3.46 13.99 -12.78
C ASN A 79 2.12 13.31 -13.12
N LEU A 80 2.08 11.98 -13.00
CA LEU A 80 0.91 11.18 -13.37
C LEU A 80 -0.12 11.05 -12.25
N ILE A 81 0.21 11.50 -11.04
CA ILE A 81 -0.65 11.42 -9.85
C ILE A 81 -1.48 12.71 -9.75
N PRO A 82 -2.82 12.64 -9.88
CA PRO A 82 -3.67 13.82 -9.69
C PRO A 82 -3.62 14.38 -8.27
N ASP A 83 -3.88 15.68 -8.12
CA ASP A 83 -3.81 16.39 -6.82
C ASP A 83 -4.77 15.85 -5.75
N ASP A 84 -5.86 15.20 -6.16
CA ASP A 84 -6.86 14.60 -5.28
C ASP A 84 -6.62 13.11 -4.98
N VAL A 85 -5.49 12.56 -5.42
CA VAL A 85 -5.09 11.16 -5.23
C VAL A 85 -3.88 11.08 -4.30
N THR A 86 -3.95 10.14 -3.36
CA THR A 86 -2.86 9.78 -2.46
C THR A 86 -2.30 8.43 -2.87
N ILE A 87 -1.00 8.36 -3.18
CA ILE A 87 -0.35 7.08 -3.43
C ILE A 87 0.09 6.43 -2.12
N GLN A 88 -0.02 5.11 -2.02
CA GLN A 88 0.45 4.34 -0.89
C GLN A 88 1.61 3.44 -1.31
N VAL A 89 2.63 3.30 -0.47
CA VAL A 89 3.73 2.36 -0.67
C VAL A 89 3.91 1.50 0.56
N LEU A 90 4.14 0.20 0.36
CA LEU A 90 4.39 -0.74 1.45
C LEU A 90 5.88 -0.71 1.84
N THR A 91 6.17 -0.84 3.14
CA THR A 91 7.54 -1.06 3.64
C THR A 91 7.58 -2.02 4.82
N GLN A 92 8.66 -2.79 4.91
CA GLN A 92 8.99 -3.55 6.12
C GLN A 92 9.65 -2.65 7.16
N SER A 93 9.60 -3.10 8.42
CA SER A 93 10.13 -2.38 9.58
C SER A 93 11.67 -2.45 9.74
N ARG A 94 12.44 -2.38 8.63
CA ARG A 94 13.91 -2.38 8.65
C ARG A 94 14.42 -1.04 8.13
N GLU A 95 15.40 -0.46 8.82
CA GLU A 95 15.88 0.91 8.54
C GLU A 95 16.28 1.16 7.08
N HIS A 96 17.09 0.28 6.47
CA HIS A 96 17.52 0.44 5.08
C HIS A 96 16.36 0.30 4.07
N ILE A 97 15.33 -0.49 4.39
CA ILE A 97 14.13 -0.67 3.56
C ILE A 97 13.26 0.60 3.64
N ILE A 98 13.11 1.15 4.84
CA ILE A 98 12.40 2.41 5.07
C ILE A 98 13.11 3.55 4.32
N LYS A 99 14.44 3.65 4.44
CA LYS A 99 15.25 4.65 3.71
C LYS A 99 15.00 4.57 2.20
N LYS A 100 15.12 3.39 1.59
CA LYS A 100 14.86 3.18 0.16
C LYS A 100 13.40 3.50 -0.23
N THR A 101 12.45 3.29 0.68
CA THR A 101 11.04 3.66 0.46
C THR A 101 10.86 5.17 0.37
N PHE A 102 11.49 5.93 1.26
CA PHE A 102 11.47 7.40 1.21
C PHE A 102 12.25 7.96 0.01
N GLU A 103 13.33 7.30 -0.41
CA GLU A 103 14.04 7.65 -1.66
C GLU A 103 13.11 7.53 -2.88
N ALA A 104 12.31 6.47 -2.95
CA ALA A 104 11.34 6.29 -4.04
C ALA A 104 10.27 7.39 -4.07
N LEU A 105 9.89 7.91 -2.89
CA LEU A 105 8.81 8.90 -2.73
C LEU A 105 9.27 10.36 -2.91
N GLN A 106 10.55 10.65 -3.15
CA GLN A 106 11.03 12.03 -3.26
C GLN A 106 10.26 12.82 -4.33
N GLY A 107 9.64 13.94 -3.95
CA GLY A 107 8.85 14.78 -4.84
C GLY A 107 7.37 14.39 -4.94
N ALA A 108 6.92 13.35 -4.22
CA ALA A 108 5.49 13.09 -4.04
C ALA A 108 4.84 14.23 -3.23
N ASN A 109 3.63 14.63 -3.63
CA ASN A 109 2.87 15.69 -2.95
C ASN A 109 1.96 15.12 -1.84
N LYS A 110 1.44 13.90 -2.03
CA LYS A 110 0.53 13.20 -1.10
C LYS A 110 0.81 11.70 -1.13
N GLU A 111 1.26 11.18 0.00
CA GLU A 111 1.64 9.79 0.12
C GLU A 111 1.32 9.16 1.48
N VAL A 112 1.12 7.83 1.47
CA VAL A 112 1.01 6.99 2.67
C VAL A 112 2.16 5.99 2.68
N VAL A 113 2.95 6.00 3.75
CA VAL A 113 3.95 4.95 4.01
C VAL A 113 3.31 3.86 4.88
N HIS A 114 2.90 2.76 4.24
CA HIS A 114 2.30 1.62 4.91
C HIS A 114 3.39 0.70 5.46
N LEU A 115 3.78 0.95 6.71
CA LEU A 115 4.74 0.13 7.43
C LEU A 115 4.05 -1.04 8.14
N TYR A 116 4.59 -2.24 7.99
CA TYR A 116 4.05 -3.44 8.65
C TYR A 116 5.12 -4.32 9.32
N ASN A 117 4.68 -5.09 10.31
CA ASN A 117 5.39 -6.22 10.89
C ASN A 117 4.39 -7.30 11.33
N SER A 118 4.78 -8.57 11.27
CA SER A 118 3.88 -9.65 11.69
C SER A 118 3.75 -9.70 13.21
N THR A 119 2.52 -9.64 13.72
CA THR A 119 2.21 -9.65 15.15
C THR A 119 1.55 -10.94 15.63
N SER A 120 1.34 -11.94 14.77
CA SER A 120 0.67 -13.19 15.17
C SER A 120 1.47 -14.01 16.18
N VAL A 121 0.79 -14.72 17.09
CA VAL A 121 1.45 -15.58 18.11
C VAL A 121 2.40 -16.60 17.45
N ALA A 122 1.97 -17.20 16.34
CA ALA A 122 2.77 -18.19 15.62
C ALA A 122 4.08 -17.58 15.09
N GLN A 123 4.02 -16.40 14.48
CA GLN A 123 5.20 -15.70 13.99
C GLN A 123 6.11 -15.28 15.15
N ARG A 124 5.57 -14.66 16.20
CA ARG A 124 6.38 -14.26 17.37
C ARG A 124 7.16 -15.41 18.00
N LYS A 125 6.59 -16.62 18.04
CA LYS A 125 7.26 -17.83 18.55
C LYS A 125 8.32 -18.41 17.59
N ARG A 126 8.09 -18.33 16.27
CA ARG A 126 8.98 -18.92 15.25
C ARG A 126 10.13 -17.99 14.86
N SER A 127 9.88 -16.68 14.80
CA SER A 127 10.80 -15.68 14.26
C SER A 127 11.87 -15.22 15.25
N GLY A 128 11.87 -15.73 16.49
CA GLY A 128 12.83 -15.33 17.54
C GLY A 128 12.59 -13.93 18.14
N VAL A 129 11.68 -13.13 17.59
CA VAL A 129 11.43 -11.71 17.97
C VAL A 129 10.87 -11.56 19.39
N CYS A 130 10.38 -12.61 20.03
CA CYS A 130 9.82 -12.54 21.39
C CYS A 130 10.70 -13.16 22.49
N TYR A 131 11.93 -13.59 22.21
CA TYR A 131 12.84 -14.15 23.21
C TYR A 131 14.20 -13.42 23.32
N SER A 132 14.19 -12.10 23.08
CA SER A 132 15.30 -11.20 23.44
C SER A 132 14.82 -10.16 24.44
#